data_AF-A0A7X6HT05-F1
#
_entry.id   AF-A0A7X6HT05-F1
#
_cell.length_a   1.000
_cell.length_b   1.000
_cell.length_c   1.000
_cell.angle_alpha   90.00
_cell.angle_beta   90.00
_cell.angle_gamma   90.00
#
_symmetry.space_group_name_H-M   'P 1'
#
loop_
_entity.id
_entity.type
_entity.pdbx_description
1 polymer ?
#
loop_
_entity_poly.entity_id
_entity_poly.type
_entity_poly.pdbx_seq_one_letter_code
_entity_poly.pdbx_strand_id
1 'polypeptide(L)'
;MLSLLLVADGPWFQSLVWMDYRLAVLLTVSIPLVLLIWAAIDKAEAIVRLSVIYWRVSSLLAITLYLMVAAIPLSFVSSVMARALIPACLWFWADLNEEIADRPQSPLKLAFTSWRWAITAYSTLGAIAQIPFLSCAFKSQEAVIDDAFCRVWLNPPWLYKQMFHANTNPQFLGFLALVGLAIYVVCLSYFVLIKLGKNGRSATGH
;
A
#
# COMPACT_ATOMS: atom_id res chain seq x y z
N MET A 1 3.49 -25.88 7.91
CA MET A 1 4.68 -25.13 8.40
C MET A 1 5.96 -25.55 7.69
N LEU A 2 6.32 -26.85 7.64
CA LEU A 2 7.56 -27.32 7.00
C LEU A 2 7.69 -26.92 5.51
N SER A 3 6.61 -26.98 4.74
CA SER A 3 6.61 -26.62 3.31
C SER A 3 6.70 -25.12 3.03
N LEU A 4 6.29 -24.26 3.97
CA LEU A 4 6.36 -22.80 3.84
C LEU A 4 7.74 -22.25 4.19
N LEU A 5 8.40 -22.87 5.18
CA LEU A 5 9.79 -22.58 5.53
C LEU A 5 10.73 -22.95 4.38
N LEU A 6 10.59 -24.16 3.81
CA LEU A 6 11.36 -24.61 2.65
C LEU A 6 11.22 -23.70 1.41
N VAL A 7 10.06 -23.06 1.25
CA VAL A 7 9.81 -22.08 0.17
C VAL A 7 10.52 -20.75 0.46
N ALA A 8 10.48 -20.28 1.71
CA ALA A 8 11.09 -19.01 2.09
C ALA A 8 12.63 -19.05 2.08
N ASP A 9 13.23 -20.22 2.32
CA ASP A 9 14.68 -20.43 2.31
C ASP A 9 15.26 -20.60 0.89
N GLY A 10 14.42 -20.65 -0.14
CA GLY A 10 14.85 -20.75 -1.53
C GLY A 10 15.47 -19.45 -2.05
N PRO A 11 16.59 -19.49 -2.81
CA PRO A 11 17.25 -18.28 -3.33
C PRO A 11 16.37 -17.45 -4.28
N TRP A 12 15.33 -18.08 -4.85
CA TRP A 12 14.33 -17.43 -5.69
C TRP A 12 13.33 -16.59 -4.90
N PHE A 13 13.05 -16.93 -3.64
CA PHE A 13 12.06 -16.22 -2.83
C PHE A 13 12.54 -14.82 -2.44
N GLN A 14 13.80 -14.70 -2.02
CA GLN A 14 14.40 -13.39 -1.77
C GLN A 14 14.34 -12.49 -3.02
N SER A 15 14.65 -13.05 -4.19
CA SER A 15 14.57 -12.32 -5.47
C SER A 15 13.14 -11.86 -5.77
N LEU A 16 12.14 -12.67 -5.46
CA LEU A 16 10.72 -12.33 -5.60
C LEU A 16 10.33 -11.17 -4.67
N VAL A 17 10.78 -11.19 -3.41
CA VAL A 17 10.55 -10.08 -2.46
C VAL A 17 11.17 -8.79 -2.98
N TRP A 18 12.40 -8.80 -3.49
CA TRP A 18 13.01 -7.61 -4.09
C TRP A 18 12.24 -7.10 -5.31
N MET A 19 11.75 -8.01 -6.16
CA MET A 19 10.91 -7.65 -7.29
C MET A 19 9.58 -7.01 -6.83
N ASP A 20 8.97 -7.54 -5.78
CA ASP A 20 7.75 -6.97 -5.20
C ASP A 20 7.95 -5.52 -4.77
N TYR A 21 9.05 -5.20 -4.08
CA TYR A 21 9.36 -3.82 -3.68
C TYR A 21 9.60 -2.88 -4.87
N ARG A 22 10.28 -3.37 -5.92
CA ARG A 22 10.48 -2.58 -7.14
C ARG A 22 9.15 -2.29 -7.85
N LEU A 23 8.30 -3.30 -7.95
CA LEU A 23 6.94 -3.15 -8.50
C LEU A 23 6.09 -2.23 -7.63
N ALA A 24 6.24 -2.28 -6.29
CA ALA A 24 5.55 -1.38 -5.38
C ALA A 24 5.89 0.06 -5.74
N VAL A 25 7.17 0.42 -5.79
CA VAL A 25 7.59 1.80 -6.11
C VAL A 25 7.01 2.26 -7.46
N LEU A 26 7.08 1.41 -8.50
CA LEU A 26 6.58 1.76 -9.83
C LEU A 26 5.06 1.93 -9.86
N LEU A 27 4.31 0.94 -9.36
CA LEU A 27 2.85 0.88 -9.47
C LEU A 27 2.14 1.72 -8.40
N THR A 28 2.72 1.86 -7.21
CA THR A 28 2.06 2.52 -6.07
C THR A 28 2.47 3.98 -5.88
N VAL A 29 3.60 4.39 -6.46
CA VAL A 29 4.12 5.76 -6.31
C VAL A 29 4.34 6.42 -7.67
N SER A 30 5.21 5.88 -8.52
CA SER A 30 5.66 6.58 -9.73
C SER A 30 4.57 6.78 -10.77
N ILE A 31 3.89 5.71 -11.19
CA ILE A 31 2.81 5.78 -12.18
C ILE A 31 1.62 6.62 -11.68
N PRO A 32 1.07 6.42 -10.47
CA PRO A 32 -0.06 7.23 -9.99
C PRO A 32 0.30 8.71 -9.84
N LEU A 33 1.57 9.04 -9.57
CA LEU A 33 2.02 10.44 -9.48
C LEU A 33 1.97 11.10 -10.87
N VAL A 34 2.51 10.43 -11.88
CA VAL A 34 2.46 10.91 -13.27
C VAL A 34 1.01 11.06 -13.74
N LEU A 35 0.16 10.07 -13.47
CA LEU A 35 -1.26 10.11 -13.81
C LEU A 35 -2.02 11.22 -13.08
N LEU A 36 -1.71 11.48 -11.81
CA LEU A 36 -2.31 12.57 -11.05
C LEU A 36 -1.94 13.94 -11.66
N ILE A 37 -0.66 14.15 -11.97
CA ILE A 37 -0.19 15.40 -12.59
C ILE A 37 -0.85 15.59 -13.95
N TRP A 38 -0.86 14.54 -14.79
CA TRP A 38 -1.51 14.58 -16.10
C TRP A 38 -3.02 14.86 -15.98
N ALA A 39 -3.71 14.18 -15.07
CA ALA A 39 -5.13 14.41 -14.82
C ALA A 39 -5.44 15.84 -14.34
N ALA A 40 -4.55 16.44 -13.55
CA ALA A 40 -4.69 17.82 -13.11
C ALA A 40 -4.54 18.82 -14.28
N ILE A 41 -3.56 18.59 -15.16
CA ILE A 41 -3.35 19.40 -16.38
C ILE A 41 -4.57 19.30 -17.32
N ASP A 42 -5.08 18.08 -17.54
CA ASP A 42 -6.24 17.80 -18.39
C ASP A 42 -7.59 18.11 -17.71
N LYS A 43 -7.56 18.69 -16.50
CA LYS A 43 -8.73 19.04 -15.68
C LYS A 43 -9.72 17.88 -15.54
N ALA A 44 -9.20 16.67 -15.37
CA ALA A 44 -9.97 15.45 -15.21
C ALA A 44 -10.42 15.26 -13.76
N GLU A 45 -11.39 16.07 -13.30
CA GLU A 45 -11.74 16.18 -11.88
C GLU A 45 -12.05 14.84 -11.19
N ALA A 46 -12.80 13.94 -11.84
CA ALA A 46 -13.11 12.62 -11.31
C ALA A 46 -11.85 11.77 -11.06
N ILE A 47 -10.90 11.79 -12.03
CA ILE A 47 -9.62 11.09 -11.92
C ILE A 47 -8.77 11.72 -10.83
N VAL A 48 -8.65 13.04 -10.78
CA VAL A 48 -7.91 13.76 -9.74
C VAL A 48 -8.47 13.42 -8.35
N ARG A 49 -9.80 13.45 -8.18
CA ARG A 49 -10.46 13.16 -6.91
C ARG A 49 -10.20 11.71 -6.47
N LEU A 50 -10.35 10.75 -7.38
CA LEU A 50 -10.07 9.35 -7.08
C LEU A 50 -8.58 9.12 -6.77
N SER A 51 -7.66 9.75 -7.50
CA SER A 51 -6.23 9.71 -7.21
C SER A 51 -5.88 10.30 -5.84
N VAL A 52 -6.51 11.40 -5.42
CA VAL A 52 -6.30 11.96 -4.08
C VAL A 52 -6.79 11.01 -2.99
N ILE A 53 -7.94 10.34 -3.19
CA ILE A 53 -8.43 9.30 -2.28
C ILE A 53 -7.42 8.15 -2.21
N TYR A 54 -6.94 7.69 -3.38
CA TYR A 54 -5.92 6.66 -3.49
C TYR A 54 -4.68 7.02 -2.68
N TRP A 55 -4.09 8.22 -2.84
CA TRP A 55 -2.88 8.64 -2.11
C TRP A 55 -3.07 8.67 -0.60
N ARG A 56 -4.26 9.09 -0.13
CA ARG A 56 -4.58 9.07 1.30
C ARG A 56 -4.58 7.64 1.83
N VAL A 57 -5.19 6.71 1.12
CA VAL A 57 -5.28 5.30 1.53
C VAL A 57 -3.94 4.56 1.38
N SER A 58 -3.24 4.78 0.26
CA SER A 58 -1.96 4.12 -0.02
C SER A 58 -0.81 4.65 0.85
N SER A 59 -0.98 5.78 1.54
CA SER A 59 -0.01 6.28 2.52
C SER A 59 0.32 5.26 3.63
N LEU A 60 -0.59 4.31 3.90
CA LEU A 60 -0.33 3.20 4.82
C LEU A 60 0.84 2.31 4.36
N LEU A 61 1.12 2.21 3.06
CA LEU A 61 2.32 1.52 2.55
C LEU A 61 3.60 2.24 2.97
N ALA A 62 3.62 3.57 2.96
CA ALA A 62 4.77 4.35 3.42
C ALA A 62 4.96 4.21 4.93
N ILE A 63 3.87 4.28 5.71
CA ILE A 63 3.90 4.00 7.15
C ILE A 63 4.46 2.59 7.41
N THR A 64 3.97 1.59 6.68
CA THR A 64 4.43 0.20 6.74
C THR A 64 5.94 0.10 6.48
N LEU A 65 6.45 0.78 5.45
CA LEU A 65 7.88 0.78 5.13
C LEU A 65 8.71 1.26 6.33
N TYR A 66 8.32 2.35 6.99
CA TYR A 66 9.05 2.86 8.15
C TYR A 66 8.88 1.99 9.41
N LEU A 67 7.74 1.32 9.60
CA LEU A 67 7.61 0.29 10.63
C LEU A 67 8.58 -0.87 10.38
N MET A 68 8.73 -1.32 9.13
CA MET A 68 9.68 -2.37 8.74
C MET A 68 11.14 -1.93 8.89
N VAL A 69 11.48 -0.65 8.65
CA VAL A 69 12.82 -0.13 8.93
C VAL A 69 13.21 -0.37 10.39
N ALA A 70 12.27 -0.21 11.32
CA ALA A 70 12.45 -0.45 12.75
C ALA A 70 12.18 -1.91 13.17
N ALA A 71 11.92 -2.83 12.23
CA ALA A 71 11.55 -4.22 12.48
C ALA A 71 10.34 -4.39 13.42
N ILE A 72 9.40 -3.41 13.42
CA ILE A 72 8.23 -3.45 14.30
C ILE A 72 7.22 -4.48 13.74
N PRO A 73 6.84 -5.54 14.50
CA PRO A 73 5.98 -6.63 14.02
C PRO A 73 4.64 -6.18 13.44
N LEU A 74 4.09 -5.05 13.92
CA LEU A 74 2.85 -4.47 13.42
C LEU A 74 2.89 -4.17 11.91
N SER A 75 4.09 -4.02 11.32
CA SER A 75 4.26 -3.81 9.89
C SER A 75 3.66 -4.92 9.02
N PHE A 76 3.62 -6.16 9.50
CA PHE A 76 3.07 -7.29 8.74
C PHE A 76 1.54 -7.24 8.65
N VAL A 77 0.86 -6.67 9.65
CA VAL A 77 -0.58 -6.41 9.58
C VAL A 77 -0.83 -5.20 8.68
N SER A 78 -0.08 -4.11 8.89
CA SER A 78 -0.27 -2.89 8.12
C SER A 78 0.01 -3.09 6.63
N SER A 79 0.95 -3.98 6.26
CA SER A 79 1.25 -4.30 4.87
C SER A 79 0.11 -5.02 4.15
N VAL A 80 -0.52 -6.02 4.79
CA VAL A 80 -1.70 -6.72 4.26
C VAL A 80 -2.88 -5.74 4.17
N MET A 81 -3.12 -4.96 5.22
CA MET A 81 -4.20 -3.98 5.26
C MET A 81 -4.03 -2.90 4.19
N ALA A 82 -2.83 -2.34 4.03
CA ALA A 82 -2.55 -1.33 3.00
C ALA A 82 -2.87 -1.86 1.60
N ARG A 83 -2.44 -3.10 1.30
CA ARG A 83 -2.69 -3.73 0.02
C ARG A 83 -4.15 -4.09 -0.22
N ALA A 84 -4.90 -4.49 0.82
CA ALA A 84 -6.33 -4.75 0.71
C ALA A 84 -7.15 -3.47 0.54
N LEU A 85 -6.76 -2.38 1.21
CA LEU A 85 -7.46 -1.09 1.13
C LEU A 85 -7.30 -0.40 -0.23
N ILE A 86 -6.22 -0.66 -0.99
CA ILE A 86 -5.99 -0.04 -2.30
C ILE A 86 -7.07 -0.42 -3.32
N PRO A 87 -7.35 -1.71 -3.60
CA PRO A 87 -8.48 -2.09 -4.44
C PRO A 87 -9.82 -1.55 -3.92
N ALA A 88 -10.03 -1.62 -2.61
CA ALA A 88 -11.26 -1.14 -1.99
C ALA A 88 -11.47 0.35 -2.30
N CYS A 89 -10.47 1.21 -2.07
CA CYS A 89 -10.64 2.64 -2.28
C CYS A 89 -10.78 3.04 -3.75
N LEU A 90 -10.22 2.25 -4.68
CA LEU A 90 -10.35 2.51 -6.11
C LEU A 90 -11.74 2.17 -6.61
N TRP A 91 -12.32 1.03 -6.20
CA TRP A 91 -13.58 0.52 -6.77
C TRP A 91 -14.83 0.82 -5.95
N PHE A 92 -14.70 1.24 -4.70
CA PHE A 92 -15.84 1.50 -3.81
C PHE A 92 -16.78 2.63 -4.26
N TRP A 93 -16.28 3.64 -4.97
CA TRP A 93 -17.04 4.85 -5.31
C TRP A 93 -17.80 4.72 -6.63
N ALA A 94 -19.07 4.30 -6.60
CA ALA A 94 -19.86 4.09 -7.81
C ALA A 94 -20.00 5.37 -8.66
N ASP A 95 -20.24 6.50 -8.01
CA ASP A 95 -20.37 7.81 -8.64
C ASP A 95 -19.10 8.23 -9.41
N LEU A 96 -17.92 8.11 -8.80
CA LEU A 96 -16.65 8.40 -9.46
C LEU A 96 -16.35 7.39 -10.58
N ASN A 97 -16.80 6.15 -10.43
CA ASN A 97 -16.60 5.13 -11.44
C ASN A 97 -17.43 5.41 -12.69
N GLU A 98 -18.67 5.85 -12.51
CA GLU A 98 -19.57 6.27 -13.59
C GLU A 98 -19.02 7.51 -14.31
N GLU A 99 -18.64 8.56 -13.57
CA GLU A 99 -18.03 9.77 -14.15
C GLU A 99 -16.76 9.47 -14.98
N ILE A 100 -15.93 8.52 -14.53
CA ILE A 100 -14.73 8.09 -15.27
C ILE A 100 -15.12 7.23 -16.50
N ALA A 101 -16.14 6.38 -16.37
CA ALA A 101 -16.64 5.54 -17.45
C ALA A 101 -17.24 6.36 -18.60
N ASP A 102 -17.95 7.45 -18.29
CA ASP A 102 -18.60 8.31 -19.27
C ASP A 102 -17.66 9.32 -19.95
N ARG A 103 -16.45 9.51 -19.42
CA ARG A 103 -15.44 10.38 -20.03
C ARG A 103 -15.14 9.91 -21.47
N PRO A 104 -14.97 10.82 -22.46
CA PRO A 104 -14.56 10.45 -23.80
C PRO A 104 -13.23 9.67 -23.79
N GLN A 105 -13.08 8.76 -24.76
CA GLN A 105 -11.85 7.99 -24.92
C GLN A 105 -10.68 8.93 -25.17
N SER A 106 -9.65 8.79 -24.35
CA SER A 106 -8.44 9.61 -24.38
C SER A 106 -7.25 8.79 -23.89
N PRO A 107 -6.01 9.13 -24.28
CA PRO A 107 -4.82 8.45 -23.76
C PRO A 107 -4.76 8.45 -22.23
N LEU A 108 -5.20 9.54 -21.58
CA LEU A 108 -5.30 9.63 -20.13
C LEU A 108 -6.29 8.61 -19.56
N LYS A 109 -7.51 8.49 -20.13
CA LYS A 109 -8.51 7.51 -19.69
C LYS A 109 -7.97 6.09 -19.80
N LEU A 110 -7.34 5.76 -20.93
CA LEU A 110 -6.72 4.45 -21.14
C LEU A 110 -5.63 4.18 -20.11
N ALA A 111 -4.63 5.07 -20.00
CA ALA A 111 -3.51 4.93 -19.08
C ALA A 111 -3.97 4.79 -17.62
N PHE A 112 -4.93 5.63 -17.20
CA PHE A 112 -5.50 5.56 -15.86
C PHE A 112 -6.24 4.24 -15.61
N THR A 113 -7.06 3.79 -16.57
CA THR A 113 -7.84 2.55 -16.44
C THR A 113 -6.94 1.33 -16.41
N SER A 114 -5.93 1.29 -17.28
CA SER A 114 -4.90 0.23 -17.32
C SER A 114 -4.11 0.18 -16.01
N TRP A 115 -3.62 1.33 -15.52
CA TRP A 115 -2.95 1.40 -14.23
C TRP A 115 -3.85 0.94 -13.09
N ARG A 116 -5.11 1.40 -13.06
CA ARG A 116 -6.09 1.06 -12.03
C ARG A 116 -6.34 -0.45 -11.93
N TRP A 117 -6.45 -1.14 -13.07
CA TRP A 117 -6.53 -2.61 -13.08
C TRP A 117 -5.22 -3.28 -12.67
N ALA A 118 -4.07 -2.78 -13.17
CA ALA A 118 -2.77 -3.32 -12.81
C ALA A 118 -2.50 -3.24 -11.30
N ILE A 119 -2.76 -2.08 -10.67
CA ILE A 119 -2.57 -1.90 -9.22
C ILE A 119 -3.57 -2.72 -8.41
N THR A 120 -4.79 -2.94 -8.92
CA THR A 120 -5.79 -3.82 -8.29
C THR A 120 -5.29 -5.26 -8.24
N ALA A 121 -4.86 -5.79 -9.39
CA ALA A 121 -4.33 -7.15 -9.46
C ALA A 121 -3.07 -7.30 -8.59
N TYR A 122 -2.12 -6.38 -8.72
CA TYR A 122 -0.88 -6.37 -7.94
C TYR A 122 -1.14 -6.33 -6.43
N SER A 123 -2.02 -5.43 -5.96
CA SER A 123 -2.28 -5.26 -4.53
C SER A 123 -3.04 -6.45 -3.96
N THR A 124 -4.03 -6.98 -4.69
CA THR A 124 -4.77 -8.18 -4.27
C THR A 124 -3.86 -9.40 -4.17
N LEU A 125 -3.05 -9.67 -5.21
CA LEU A 125 -2.10 -10.78 -5.20
C LEU A 125 -1.06 -10.60 -4.10
N GLY A 126 -0.54 -9.38 -3.91
CA GLY A 126 0.40 -9.07 -2.85
C GLY A 126 -0.21 -9.24 -1.45
N ALA A 127 -1.47 -8.88 -1.24
CA ALA A 127 -2.16 -9.07 0.02
C ALA A 127 -2.28 -10.57 0.34
N ILE A 128 -2.70 -11.38 -0.64
CA ILE A 128 -2.79 -12.84 -0.51
C ILE A 128 -1.41 -13.45 -0.22
N ALA A 129 -0.39 -13.04 -0.97
CA ALA A 129 0.97 -13.53 -0.80
C ALA A 129 1.57 -13.20 0.58
N GLN A 130 1.10 -12.14 1.23
CA GLN A 130 1.57 -11.74 2.56
C GLN A 130 0.81 -12.40 3.73
N ILE A 131 -0.31 -13.08 3.49
CA ILE A 131 -1.09 -13.77 4.54
C ILE A 131 -0.22 -14.73 5.39
N PRO A 132 0.65 -15.59 4.82
CA PRO A 132 1.47 -16.50 5.62
C PRO A 132 2.41 -15.78 6.62
N PHE A 133 2.81 -14.55 6.29
CA PHE A 133 3.72 -13.73 7.10
C PHE A 133 2.99 -12.97 8.22
N LEU A 134 1.66 -13.04 8.31
CA LEU A 134 0.91 -12.45 9.44
C LEU A 134 1.32 -13.06 10.79
N SER A 135 1.81 -14.31 10.80
CA SER A 135 2.37 -14.92 12.00
C SER A 135 3.56 -14.13 12.58
N CYS A 136 4.31 -13.41 11.74
CA CYS A 136 5.40 -12.54 12.17
C CYS A 136 4.93 -11.34 13.01
N ALA A 137 3.66 -10.94 12.87
CA ALA A 137 3.10 -9.82 13.64
C ALA A 137 2.97 -10.11 15.14
N PHE A 138 2.95 -11.38 15.53
CA PHE A 138 2.76 -11.83 16.91
C PHE A 138 4.08 -12.26 17.57
N LYS A 139 5.21 -11.97 16.93
CA LYS A 139 6.55 -12.23 17.47
C LYS A 139 7.10 -10.98 18.17
N SER A 140 8.08 -11.16 19.05
CA SER A 140 8.89 -10.04 19.52
C SER A 140 9.73 -9.47 18.38
N GLN A 141 10.15 -8.22 18.50
CA GLN A 141 11.01 -7.57 17.51
C GLN A 141 12.32 -8.36 17.27
N GLU A 142 12.94 -8.88 18.34
CA GLU A 142 14.13 -9.73 18.25
C GLU A 142 13.85 -11.00 17.45
N ALA A 143 12.74 -11.70 17.75
CA ALA A 143 12.36 -12.91 17.04
C ALA A 143 12.00 -12.67 15.56
N VAL A 144 11.54 -11.47 15.18
CA VAL A 144 11.34 -11.09 13.78
C VAL A 144 12.67 -10.94 13.04
N ILE A 145 13.69 -10.39 13.70
CA ILE A 145 15.02 -10.19 13.11
C ILE A 145 15.76 -11.52 12.97
N ASP A 146 15.64 -12.40 13.96
CA ASP A 146 16.36 -13.68 13.96
C ASP A 146 15.72 -14.73 13.04
N ASP A 147 14.42 -14.65 12.79
CA ASP A 147 13.71 -15.56 11.88
C ASP A 147 13.86 -15.12 10.41
N ALA A 148 14.57 -15.93 9.62
CA ALA A 148 14.75 -15.73 8.18
C ALA A 148 13.41 -15.55 7.43
N PHE A 149 12.36 -16.25 7.85
CA PHE A 149 11.02 -16.17 7.26
C PHE A 149 10.43 -14.76 7.37
N CYS A 150 10.62 -14.08 8.50
CA CYS A 150 10.13 -12.72 8.71
C CYS A 150 11.12 -11.68 8.19
N ARG A 151 12.42 -11.89 8.44
CA ARG A 151 13.51 -10.96 8.11
C ARG A 151 13.62 -10.67 6.62
N VAL A 152 13.30 -11.63 5.75
CA VAL A 152 13.39 -11.45 4.28
C VAL A 152 12.64 -10.20 3.78
N TRP A 153 11.52 -9.85 4.41
CA TRP A 153 10.72 -8.68 4.09
C TRP A 153 11.30 -7.35 4.61
N LEU A 154 12.27 -7.40 5.52
CA LEU A 154 12.95 -6.23 6.11
C LEU A 154 14.19 -5.79 5.32
N ASN A 155 14.76 -6.67 4.49
CA ASN A 155 15.97 -6.35 3.72
C ASN A 155 15.76 -5.14 2.77
N PRO A 156 14.68 -5.05 1.96
CA PRO A 156 14.48 -3.88 1.12
C PRO A 156 14.22 -2.57 1.89
N PRO A 157 13.40 -2.54 2.96
CA PRO A 157 13.28 -1.39 3.86
C PRO A 157 14.61 -0.92 4.46
N TRP A 158 15.48 -1.84 4.86
CA TRP A 158 16.80 -1.47 5.38
C TRP A 158 17.70 -0.86 4.31
N LEU A 159 17.66 -1.35 3.06
CA LEU A 159 18.36 -0.68 1.96
C LEU A 159 17.77 0.71 1.70
N TYR A 160 16.44 0.86 1.72
CA TYR A 160 15.80 2.17 1.61
C TYR A 160 16.30 3.14 2.70
N LYS A 161 16.39 2.68 3.95
CA LYS A 161 16.96 3.47 5.05
C LYS A 161 18.41 3.86 4.76
N GLN A 162 19.24 2.94 4.28
CA GLN A 162 20.64 3.24 3.95
C GLN A 162 20.77 4.31 2.87
N MET A 163 19.89 4.30 1.86
CA MET A 163 19.93 5.28 0.76
C MET A 163 19.40 6.66 1.15
N PHE A 164 18.28 6.72 1.87
CA PHE A 164 17.56 7.99 2.11
C PHE A 164 17.69 8.53 3.53
N HIS A 165 18.09 7.70 4.49
CA HIS A 165 18.13 8.00 5.93
C HIS A 165 19.37 7.41 6.61
N ALA A 166 20.53 7.45 5.93
CA ALA A 166 21.76 6.78 6.35
C ALA A 166 22.12 7.05 7.82
N ASN A 167 22.01 8.31 8.25
CA ASN A 167 22.42 8.79 9.56
C ASN A 167 21.29 8.83 10.61
N THR A 168 20.08 8.37 10.26
CA THR A 168 18.93 8.41 11.16
C THR A 168 18.82 7.11 11.95
N ASN A 169 18.46 7.20 13.22
CA ASN A 169 18.22 6.05 14.08
C ASN A 169 16.94 5.29 13.61
N PRO A 170 17.00 3.96 13.38
CA PRO A 170 15.85 3.17 12.95
C PRO A 170 14.66 3.23 13.91
N GLN A 171 14.89 3.18 15.22
CA GLN A 171 13.85 3.26 16.25
C GLN A 171 13.14 4.62 16.23
N PHE A 172 13.86 5.70 15.94
CA PHE A 172 13.23 7.02 15.77
C PHE A 172 12.29 7.04 14.56
N LEU A 173 12.71 6.48 13.42
CA LEU A 173 11.85 6.33 12.24
C LEU A 173 10.62 5.44 12.52
N GLY A 174 10.82 4.34 13.26
CA GLY A 174 9.73 3.47 13.70
C GLY A 174 8.74 4.18 14.62
N PHE A 175 9.22 5.01 15.55
CA PHE A 175 8.38 5.85 16.40
C PHE A 175 7.54 6.82 15.58
N LEU A 176 8.14 7.53 14.62
CA LEU A 176 7.38 8.40 13.71
C LEU A 176 6.33 7.64 12.91
N ALA A 177 6.65 6.42 12.49
CA ALA A 177 5.70 5.55 11.80
C ALA A 177 4.54 5.11 12.70
N LEU A 178 4.79 4.81 13.98
CA LEU A 178 3.73 4.49 14.94
C LEU A 178 2.81 5.70 15.19
N VAL A 179 3.36 6.90 15.33
CA VAL A 179 2.58 8.14 15.43
C VAL A 179 1.75 8.36 14.16
N GLY A 180 2.37 8.20 12.99
CA GLY A 180 1.69 8.29 11.70
C GLY A 180 0.58 7.25 11.55
N LEU A 181 0.80 6.01 12.02
CA LEU A 181 -0.20 4.96 12.03
C LEU A 181 -1.38 5.31 12.94
N ALA A 182 -1.12 5.83 14.14
CA ALA A 182 -2.18 6.26 15.06
C ALA A 182 -3.06 7.35 14.42
N ILE A 183 -2.43 8.36 13.80
CA ILE A 183 -3.15 9.42 13.08
C ILE A 183 -3.96 8.82 11.91
N TYR A 184 -3.35 7.93 11.13
CA TYR A 184 -4.01 7.27 10.00
C TYR A 184 -5.25 6.51 10.46
N VAL A 185 -5.15 5.71 11.53
CA VAL A 185 -6.26 4.93 12.09
C VAL A 185 -7.37 5.85 12.59
N VAL A 186 -7.05 6.89 13.35
CA VAL A 186 -8.06 7.86 13.83
C VAL A 186 -8.79 8.52 12.67
N CYS A 187 -8.06 9.00 11.66
CA CYS A 187 -8.64 9.62 10.47
C CYS A 187 -9.51 8.65 9.66
N LEU A 188 -9.04 7.42 9.45
CA LEU A 188 -9.78 6.39 8.73
C LEU A 188 -11.05 5.99 9.49
N SER A 189 -10.95 5.75 10.80
CA SER A 189 -12.09 5.43 11.65
C SER A 189 -13.11 6.57 11.69
N TYR A 190 -12.67 7.82 11.84
CA TYR A 190 -13.55 8.99 11.74
C TYR A 190 -14.26 9.05 10.38
N PHE A 191 -13.51 8.82 9.30
CA PHE A 191 -14.09 8.80 7.95
C PHE A 191 -15.14 7.71 7.79
N VAL A 192 -14.83 6.47 8.16
CA VAL A 192 -15.72 5.31 8.02
C VAL A 192 -16.96 5.44 8.91
N LEU A 193 -16.79 5.82 10.18
CA LEU A 193 -17.89 5.84 11.16
C LEU A 193 -18.78 7.08 11.05
N ILE A 194 -18.21 8.24 10.68
CA ILE A 194 -18.93 9.52 10.73
C ILE A 194 -19.17 10.08 9.33
N LYS A 195 -18.13 10.15 8.49
CA LYS A 195 -18.20 10.90 7.23
C LYS A 195 -18.84 10.10 6.09
N LEU A 196 -18.64 8.78 6.09
CA LEU A 196 -19.09 7.90 5.00
C LEU A 196 -20.61 7.96 4.84
N GLY A 197 -21.37 7.78 5.94
CA GLY A 197 -22.84 7.86 5.91
C GLY A 197 -23.41 9.26 5.65
N LYS A 198 -22.64 10.32 5.97
CA LYS A 198 -23.08 11.72 5.77
C LYS A 198 -22.82 12.25 4.36
N ASN A 199 -21.85 11.69 3.64
CA ASN A 199 -21.43 12.21 2.34
C ASN A 199 -22.38 11.86 1.18
N GLY A 200 -23.44 11.07 1.40
CA GLY A 200 -24.53 10.85 0.43
C GLY A 200 -24.11 10.30 -0.94
N ARG A 201 -22.85 9.89 -1.10
CA ARG A 201 -22.33 9.28 -2.33
C ARG A 201 -22.68 7.80 -2.28
N SER A 202 -23.54 7.39 -3.19
CA SER A 202 -24.04 6.04 -3.28
C SER A 202 -22.88 5.05 -3.50
N ALA A 203 -22.64 4.17 -2.52
CA ALA A 203 -21.85 2.96 -2.73
C ALA A 203 -22.65 1.89 -3.52
N THR A 204 -23.97 2.09 -3.63
CA THR A 204 -24.93 1.24 -4.33
C THR A 204 -25.53 2.06 -5.48
N GLY A 205 -25.19 1.75 -6.74
CA GLY A 205 -25.64 2.51 -7.93
C GLY A 205 -27.14 2.41 -8.19
N HIS A 206 -27.94 3.06 -7.34
CA HIS A 206 -29.38 3.26 -7.44
C HIS A 206 -29.71 4.68 -7.00
#